data_AF-A0A564Y7R9-F1
#
_entry.id   AF-A0A564Y7R9-F1
#
_cell.length_a   1.000
_cell.length_b   1.000
_cell.length_c   1.000
_cell.angle_alpha   90.00
_cell.angle_beta   90.00
_cell.angle_gamma   90.00
#
_symmetry.space_group_name_H-M   'P 1'
#
loop_
_entity.id
_entity.type
_entity.pdbx_description
1 polymer ?
#
loop_
_entity_poly.entity_id
_entity_poly.type
_entity_poly.pdbx_seq_one_letter_code
_entity_poly.pdbx_strand_id
1 'polypeptide(L)'
;MIEAVAHLERYHIAHRDIKPSNFLIKSRGPSSRSNLLNGELAKLANTRLQVALTDFGCAIRTDTALADGNILSHTGNTSLWAPEVAEYFAKQNQRGNNCDTTAVYKRSDLWATATIVYQLFGERNPFLSGKLASKDYTESQLPEVPAKAPTVLSWLLGVCLRRDPSFRPSARQVADILHTWCLLQLLKRILPGDQYKDVVPRIPPPPLSTMLTLKISQLQIGLPHKVFVLFE
;
A
#
# COMPACT_ATOMS: atom_id res chain seq x y z
N MET A 1 -3.38 -6.75 -0.05
CA MET A 1 -3.62 -5.56 -0.88
C MET A 1 -2.31 -4.87 -1.22
N ILE A 2 -1.59 -4.27 -0.25
CA ILE A 2 -0.29 -3.61 -0.52
C ILE A 2 0.73 -4.57 -1.16
N GLU A 3 0.79 -5.83 -0.72
CA GLU A 3 1.64 -6.86 -1.33
C GLU A 3 1.35 -7.07 -2.83
N ALA A 4 0.06 -7.04 -3.23
CA ALA A 4 -0.31 -7.17 -4.63
C ALA A 4 0.20 -5.97 -5.45
N VAL A 5 0.08 -4.75 -4.90
CA VAL A 5 0.63 -3.54 -5.54
C VAL A 5 2.16 -3.59 -5.60
N ALA A 6 2.82 -4.08 -4.55
CA ALA A 6 4.27 -4.28 -4.54
C ALA A 6 4.73 -5.25 -5.63
N HIS A 7 3.93 -6.30 -5.87
CA HIS A 7 4.17 -7.23 -6.96
C HIS A 7 4.03 -6.55 -8.33
N LEU A 8 2.96 -5.77 -8.56
CA LEU A 8 2.79 -5.03 -9.81
C LEU A 8 3.93 -4.04 -10.05
N GLU A 9 4.29 -3.26 -9.02
CA GLU A 9 5.38 -2.28 -9.09
C GLU A 9 6.70 -2.94 -9.47
N ARG A 10 7.01 -4.12 -8.90
CA ARG A 10 8.22 -4.90 -9.20
C ARG A 10 8.31 -5.32 -10.67
N TYR A 11 7.18 -5.59 -11.31
CA TYR A 11 7.11 -6.01 -12.71
C TYR A 11 6.76 -4.86 -13.65
N HIS A 12 6.90 -3.61 -13.20
CA HIS A 12 6.60 -2.42 -13.98
C HIS A 12 5.15 -2.43 -14.52
N ILE A 13 4.19 -2.88 -13.72
CA ILE A 13 2.78 -2.86 -14.05
C ILE A 13 2.08 -1.81 -13.17
N ALA A 14 1.25 -0.98 -13.78
CA ALA A 14 0.29 -0.13 -13.08
C ALA A 14 -1.12 -0.61 -13.41
N HIS A 15 -1.89 -0.95 -12.38
CA HIS A 15 -3.27 -1.42 -12.48
C HIS A 15 -4.23 -0.31 -12.92
N ARG A 16 -4.02 0.91 -12.39
CA ARG A 16 -4.75 2.14 -12.72
C ARG A 16 -6.22 2.22 -12.31
N ASP A 17 -6.88 1.09 -12.06
CA ASP A 17 -8.26 1.02 -11.55
C ASP A 17 -8.34 0.35 -10.18
N ILE A 18 -7.53 0.85 -9.22
CA ILE A 18 -7.53 0.33 -7.85
C ILE A 18 -8.77 0.86 -7.11
N LYS A 19 -9.68 -0.07 -6.77
CA LYS A 19 -10.90 0.22 -6.01
C LYS A 19 -11.39 -1.02 -5.26
N PRO A 20 -12.24 -0.88 -4.22
CA PRO A 20 -12.68 -2.01 -3.40
C PRO A 20 -13.31 -3.17 -4.19
N SER A 21 -14.09 -2.90 -5.23
CA SER A 21 -14.73 -3.95 -6.05
C SER A 21 -13.74 -4.83 -6.82
N ASN A 22 -12.51 -4.34 -7.03
CA ASN A 22 -11.46 -5.05 -7.74
C ASN A 22 -10.58 -5.88 -6.79
N PHE A 23 -10.92 -5.94 -5.51
CA PHE A 23 -10.33 -6.88 -4.55
C PHE A 23 -11.33 -7.97 -4.20
N LEU A 24 -11.07 -9.19 -4.67
CA LEU A 24 -11.86 -10.36 -4.33
C LEU A 24 -11.37 -10.94 -3.00
N ILE A 25 -12.30 -11.28 -2.11
CA ILE A 25 -12.00 -11.83 -0.79
C ILE A 25 -12.55 -13.25 -0.70
N LYS A 26 -11.71 -14.20 -0.35
CA LYS A 26 -12.09 -15.59 -0.09
C LYS A 26 -11.77 -15.96 1.35
N SER A 27 -12.77 -16.47 2.07
CA SER A 27 -12.55 -17.10 3.37
C SER A 27 -11.86 -18.45 3.18
N ARG A 28 -10.73 -18.65 3.85
CA ARG A 28 -10.07 -19.95 4.01
C ARG A 28 -10.63 -20.62 5.26
N GLY A 29 -11.18 -21.81 5.08
CA GLY A 29 -11.44 -22.72 6.19
C GLY A 29 -10.13 -23.10 6.89
N PRO A 30 -10.18 -23.52 8.17
CA PRO A 30 -9.00 -24.05 8.86
C PRO A 30 -8.44 -25.21 8.04
N SER A 31 -7.18 -25.11 7.64
CA SER A 31 -6.52 -26.15 6.84
C SER A 31 -6.37 -27.43 7.68
N SER A 32 -7.00 -28.54 7.25
CA SER A 32 -6.78 -29.89 7.80
C SER A 32 -5.36 -30.43 7.61
N ARG A 33 -4.44 -29.64 7.02
CA ARG A 33 -3.08 -30.05 6.62
C ARG A 33 -1.95 -29.31 7.35
N SER A 34 -2.23 -28.61 8.45
CA SER A 34 -1.17 -27.97 9.24
C SER A 34 -0.74 -28.87 10.40
N ASN A 35 0.16 -29.81 10.13
CA ASN A 35 0.98 -30.45 11.18
C ASN A 35 2.17 -29.55 11.59
N LEU A 36 2.31 -28.36 10.99
CA LEU A 36 3.44 -27.42 11.17
C LEU A 36 3.16 -26.29 12.16
N LEU A 37 1.89 -25.92 12.33
CA LEU A 37 1.40 -24.99 13.34
C LEU A 37 0.21 -25.67 14.01
N ASN A 38 0.17 -25.71 15.34
CA ASN A 38 -1.01 -26.17 16.06
C ASN A 38 -2.24 -25.40 15.54
N GLY A 39 -3.39 -26.07 15.44
CA GLY A 39 -4.59 -25.48 14.81
C GLY A 39 -5.04 -24.16 15.46
N GLU A 40 -4.59 -23.87 16.68
CA GLU A 40 -4.81 -22.62 17.40
C GLU A 40 -3.92 -21.47 16.90
N LEU A 41 -2.61 -21.69 16.64
CA LEU A 41 -1.72 -20.70 16.02
C LEU A 41 -2.20 -20.30 14.62
N ALA A 42 -2.63 -21.29 13.82
CA ALA A 42 -3.20 -21.02 12.50
C ALA A 42 -4.51 -20.23 12.58
N LYS A 43 -5.35 -20.49 13.60
CA LYS A 43 -6.55 -19.70 13.88
C LYS A 43 -6.23 -18.27 14.34
N LEU A 44 -5.11 -18.05 15.03
CA LEU A 44 -4.64 -16.77 15.57
C LEU A 44 -3.93 -15.88 14.54
N ALA A 45 -3.25 -16.46 13.54
CA ALA A 45 -2.43 -15.76 12.56
C ALA A 45 -3.22 -14.96 11.49
N ASN A 46 -4.55 -14.88 11.61
CA ASN A 46 -5.41 -14.12 10.67
C ASN A 46 -5.24 -14.53 9.19
N THR A 47 -4.82 -15.76 8.92
CA THR A 47 -4.62 -16.34 7.57
C THR A 47 -5.94 -16.78 6.91
N ARG A 48 -7.07 -16.49 7.53
CA ARG A 48 -8.40 -16.94 7.13
C ARG A 48 -8.97 -16.17 5.95
N LEU A 49 -8.36 -15.08 5.52
CA LEU A 49 -8.81 -14.31 4.37
C LEU A 49 -7.70 -14.28 3.32
N GLN A 50 -8.04 -14.69 2.10
CA GLN A 50 -7.23 -14.44 0.93
C GLN A 50 -7.82 -13.28 0.17
N VAL A 51 -6.96 -12.37 -0.28
CA VAL A 51 -7.35 -11.23 -1.09
C VAL A 51 -6.61 -11.30 -2.42
N ALA A 52 -7.34 -11.23 -3.53
CA ALA A 52 -6.79 -11.18 -4.88
C ALA A 52 -7.19 -9.87 -5.55
N LEU A 53 -6.24 -9.23 -6.23
CA LEU A 53 -6.51 -8.10 -7.12
C LEU A 53 -6.96 -8.64 -8.49
N THR A 54 -8.03 -8.08 -9.04
CA THR A 54 -8.64 -8.47 -10.31
C THR A 54 -8.87 -7.24 -11.20
N ASP A 55 -9.30 -7.48 -12.44
CA ASP A 55 -9.69 -6.47 -13.43
C ASP A 55 -8.52 -5.62 -13.97
N PHE A 56 -7.62 -6.30 -14.67
CA PHE A 56 -6.47 -5.69 -15.34
C PHE A 56 -6.82 -5.00 -16.67
N GLY A 57 -8.10 -4.76 -16.97
CA GLY A 57 -8.53 -4.16 -18.24
C GLY A 57 -7.99 -2.75 -18.47
N CYS A 58 -7.65 -2.03 -17.39
CA CYS A 58 -7.01 -0.70 -17.45
C CYS A 58 -5.50 -0.74 -17.21
N ALA A 59 -4.92 -1.93 -16.97
CA ALA A 59 -3.53 -2.05 -16.56
C ALA A 59 -2.58 -1.81 -17.72
N ILE A 60 -1.42 -1.22 -17.43
CA ILE A 60 -0.36 -0.99 -18.41
C ILE A 60 1.00 -1.43 -17.86
N ARG A 61 1.89 -1.78 -18.79
CA ARG A 61 3.33 -1.86 -18.51
C ARG A 61 3.95 -0.47 -18.56
N THR A 62 4.47 0.00 -17.44
CA THR A 62 5.00 1.35 -17.31
C THR A 62 6.34 1.51 -18.01
N ASP A 63 7.12 0.44 -18.18
CA ASP A 63 8.42 0.42 -18.86
C ASP A 63 8.32 0.47 -20.39
N THR A 64 7.20 0.00 -20.97
CA THR A 64 7.00 -0.04 -22.43
C THR A 64 5.85 0.84 -22.92
N ALA A 65 5.01 1.40 -22.06
CA ALA A 65 3.80 2.15 -22.43
C ALA A 65 4.04 3.38 -23.34
N LEU A 66 5.26 3.91 -23.41
CA LEU A 66 5.63 5.03 -24.29
C LEU A 66 6.29 4.60 -25.61
N ALA A 67 6.75 3.36 -25.72
CA ALA A 67 7.42 2.87 -26.92
C ALA A 67 6.45 2.71 -28.10
N ASP A 68 5.17 2.48 -27.82
CA ASP A 68 4.17 2.13 -28.83
C ASP A 68 3.48 3.34 -29.49
N GLY A 69 3.90 4.58 -29.20
CA GLY A 69 3.27 5.79 -29.78
C GLY A 69 1.79 5.98 -29.42
N ASN A 70 1.26 5.17 -28.49
CA ASN A 70 -0.13 5.23 -28.08
C ASN A 70 -0.37 6.45 -27.19
N ILE A 71 -1.37 7.25 -27.55
CA ILE A 71 -1.96 8.26 -26.67
C ILE A 71 -2.48 7.51 -25.44
N LEU A 72 -1.93 7.82 -24.27
CA LEU A 72 -2.38 7.24 -23.02
C LEU A 72 -3.81 7.67 -22.76
N SER A 73 -4.76 6.79 -23.02
CA SER A 73 -6.15 6.98 -22.63
C SER A 73 -6.37 6.48 -21.22
N HIS A 74 -7.09 7.25 -20.41
CA HIS A 74 -7.58 6.81 -19.12
C HIS A 74 -9.11 6.79 -19.15
N THR A 75 -9.70 5.63 -18.90
CA THR A 75 -11.14 5.42 -18.86
C THR A 75 -11.60 5.27 -17.41
N GLY A 76 -12.75 5.83 -17.05
CA GLY A 76 -13.40 5.57 -15.76
C GLY A 76 -13.44 6.73 -14.77
N ASN A 77 -13.79 6.42 -13.52
CA ASN A 77 -13.99 7.38 -12.45
C ASN A 77 -12.67 8.00 -11.99
N THR A 78 -12.52 9.31 -12.20
CA THR A 78 -11.30 10.07 -11.91
C THR A 78 -11.06 10.34 -10.42
N SER A 79 -12.05 10.08 -9.57
CA SER A 79 -11.98 10.38 -8.12
C SER A 79 -10.86 9.64 -7.38
N LEU A 80 -10.38 8.51 -7.89
CA LEU A 80 -9.26 7.74 -7.30
C LEU A 80 -7.95 7.87 -8.08
N TRP A 81 -7.85 8.83 -8.99
CA TRP A 81 -6.57 9.16 -9.58
C TRP A 81 -5.67 9.80 -8.54
N ALA A 82 -4.47 9.25 -8.38
CA ALA A 82 -3.44 9.88 -7.59
C ALA A 82 -3.15 11.29 -8.13
N PRO A 83 -2.71 12.24 -7.28
CA PRO A 83 -2.49 13.64 -7.66
C PRO A 83 -1.67 13.83 -8.93
N GLU A 84 -0.58 13.09 -9.06
CA GLU A 84 0.33 13.15 -10.20
C GLU A 84 -0.31 12.69 -11.51
N VAL A 85 -1.23 11.71 -11.43
CA VAL A 85 -1.99 11.21 -12.59
C VAL A 85 -3.04 12.24 -13.00
N ALA A 86 -3.78 12.78 -12.02
CA ALA A 86 -4.78 13.83 -12.28
C ALA A 86 -4.14 15.08 -12.89
N GLU A 87 -2.97 15.49 -12.39
CA GLU A 87 -2.23 16.63 -12.90
C GLU A 87 -1.66 16.39 -14.31
N TYR A 88 -1.16 15.18 -14.58
CA TYR A 88 -0.70 14.79 -15.92
C TYR A 88 -1.80 14.95 -16.97
N PHE A 89 -3.00 14.41 -16.73
CA PHE A 89 -4.11 14.50 -17.68
C PHE A 89 -4.68 15.92 -17.81
N ALA A 90 -4.68 16.70 -16.73
CA ALA A 90 -5.06 18.12 -16.80
C ALA A 90 -4.12 18.92 -17.72
N LYS A 91 -2.82 18.62 -17.69
CA LYS A 91 -1.78 19.29 -18.51
C LYS A 91 -1.73 18.78 -19.95
N GLN A 92 -1.95 17.47 -20.18
CA GLN A 92 -2.05 16.87 -21.52
C GLN A 92 -3.14 17.54 -22.38
N ASN A 93 -4.28 17.88 -21.77
CA ASN A 93 -5.36 18.61 -22.44
C ASN A 93 -4.97 20.05 -22.85
N GLN A 94 -3.83 20.57 -22.39
CA GLN A 94 -3.38 21.94 -22.64
C GLN A 94 -2.12 22.02 -23.54
N ARG A 95 -1.18 21.08 -23.42
CA ARG A 95 0.04 21.01 -24.23
C ARG A 95 0.44 19.55 -24.38
N GLY A 96 0.60 19.07 -25.61
CA GLY A 96 1.05 17.72 -25.95
C GLY A 96 2.51 17.47 -25.55
N ASN A 97 2.76 17.42 -24.24
CA ASN A 97 4.09 17.33 -23.67
C ASN A 97 4.43 15.87 -23.33
N ASN A 98 5.58 15.43 -23.81
CA ASN A 98 6.07 14.05 -23.69
C ASN A 98 6.65 13.82 -22.28
N CYS A 99 5.79 13.67 -21.28
CA CYS A 99 6.21 13.31 -19.92
C CYS A 99 6.34 11.79 -19.80
N ASP A 100 7.39 11.34 -19.11
CA ASP A 100 7.65 9.92 -18.85
C ASP A 100 6.52 9.30 -18.01
N THR A 101 5.65 8.56 -18.68
CA THR A 101 4.54 7.80 -18.11
C THR A 101 4.99 6.80 -17.04
N THR A 102 6.23 6.32 -17.17
CA THR A 102 6.84 5.45 -16.16
C THR A 102 6.83 6.12 -14.80
N ALA A 103 7.20 7.40 -14.76
CA ALA A 103 7.25 8.19 -13.53
C ALA A 103 5.86 8.50 -12.97
N VAL A 104 4.87 8.78 -13.85
CA VAL A 104 3.51 9.16 -13.46
C VAL A 104 2.80 8.05 -12.69
N TYR A 105 2.89 6.80 -13.17
CA TYR A 105 2.15 5.70 -12.54
C TYR A 105 2.91 4.98 -11.43
N LYS A 106 4.22 5.22 -11.27
CA LYS A 106 5.12 4.51 -10.34
C LYS A 106 4.61 4.35 -8.90
N ARG A 107 3.85 5.33 -8.40
CA ARG A 107 3.34 5.37 -7.01
C ARG A 107 1.83 5.57 -6.92
N SER A 108 1.14 5.48 -8.06
CA SER A 108 -0.28 5.82 -8.18
C SER A 108 -1.18 4.76 -7.54
N ASP A 109 -0.95 3.48 -7.83
CA ASP A 109 -1.72 2.36 -7.26
C ASP A 109 -1.54 2.26 -5.74
N LEU A 110 -0.37 2.62 -5.22
CA LEU A 110 -0.11 2.67 -3.78
C LEU A 110 -0.97 3.73 -3.10
N TRP A 111 -1.03 4.93 -3.69
CA TRP A 111 -1.88 6.01 -3.21
C TRP A 111 -3.35 5.57 -3.22
N ALA A 112 -3.83 5.02 -4.34
CA ALA A 112 -5.22 4.57 -4.48
C ALA A 112 -5.56 3.47 -3.46
N THR A 113 -4.66 2.51 -3.25
CA THR A 113 -4.84 1.44 -2.25
C THR A 113 -4.92 1.98 -0.83
N ALA A 114 -4.11 2.99 -0.49
CA ALA A 114 -4.15 3.62 0.83
C ALA A 114 -5.50 4.30 1.11
N THR A 115 -6.17 4.85 0.10
CA THR A 115 -7.51 5.45 0.28
C THR A 115 -8.57 4.42 0.71
N ILE A 116 -8.40 3.14 0.36
CA ILE A 116 -9.35 2.07 0.71
C ILE A 116 -9.34 1.78 2.21
N VAL A 117 -8.28 2.15 2.94
CA VAL A 117 -8.18 1.94 4.40
C VAL A 117 -9.38 2.52 5.14
N TYR A 118 -9.88 3.70 4.78
CA TYR A 118 -11.08 4.25 5.41
C TYR A 118 -12.28 3.29 5.33
N GLN A 119 -12.50 2.71 4.14
CA GLN A 119 -13.62 1.79 3.89
C GLN A 119 -13.46 0.44 4.60
N LEU A 120 -12.23 -0.04 4.80
CA LEU A 120 -11.97 -1.26 5.57
C LEU A 120 -12.46 -1.18 7.02
N PHE A 121 -12.57 0.03 7.58
CA PHE A 121 -13.02 0.26 8.94
C PHE A 121 -14.44 0.85 9.01
N GLY A 122 -15.19 0.81 7.92
CA GLY A 122 -16.59 1.26 7.85
C GLY A 122 -16.77 2.76 7.62
N GLU A 123 -15.67 3.51 7.41
CA GLU A 123 -15.73 4.93 7.09
C GLU A 123 -15.90 5.18 5.58
N ARG A 124 -16.37 6.36 5.21
CA ARG A 124 -16.43 6.77 3.80
C ARG A 124 -15.03 7.16 3.32
N ASN A 125 -14.67 6.74 2.10
CA ASN A 125 -13.46 7.23 1.46
C ASN A 125 -13.60 8.75 1.18
N PRO A 126 -12.66 9.59 1.66
CA PRO A 126 -12.78 11.04 1.55
C PRO A 126 -12.76 11.55 0.11
N PHE A 127 -12.14 10.80 -0.81
CA PHE A 127 -12.06 11.14 -2.23
C PHE A 127 -13.27 10.67 -3.03
N LEU A 128 -13.83 9.50 -2.70
CA LEU A 128 -15.06 9.01 -3.34
C LEU A 128 -16.32 9.74 -2.89
N SER A 129 -16.33 10.23 -1.64
CA SER A 129 -17.47 10.98 -1.09
C SER A 129 -17.56 12.42 -1.59
N GLY A 130 -16.57 12.89 -2.35
CA GLY A 130 -16.47 14.28 -2.81
C GLY A 130 -16.02 15.29 -1.73
N LYS A 131 -15.70 14.82 -0.51
CA LYS A 131 -15.20 15.69 0.57
C LYS A 131 -13.84 16.27 0.23
N LEU A 132 -12.98 15.47 -0.40
CA LEU A 132 -11.68 15.89 -0.93
C LEU A 132 -11.63 15.57 -2.42
N ALA A 133 -10.97 16.42 -3.20
CA ALA A 133 -10.61 16.10 -4.57
C ALA A 133 -9.14 15.70 -4.62
N SER A 134 -8.83 14.58 -5.30
CA SER A 134 -7.47 14.05 -5.36
C SER A 134 -6.48 15.03 -5.98
N LYS A 135 -6.95 15.87 -6.91
CA LYS A 135 -6.13 16.86 -7.61
C LYS A 135 -5.60 17.98 -6.71
N ASP A 136 -6.28 18.39 -5.63
CA ASP A 136 -6.02 19.65 -4.93
C ASP A 136 -6.10 19.57 -3.39
N TYR A 137 -6.42 18.42 -2.80
CA TYR A 137 -6.37 18.26 -1.34
C TYR A 137 -4.99 18.59 -0.77
N THR A 138 -4.92 19.11 0.45
CA THR A 138 -3.70 19.18 1.25
C THR A 138 -3.65 18.04 2.26
N GLU A 139 -2.46 17.57 2.60
CA GLU A 139 -2.29 16.41 3.49
C GLU A 139 -2.87 16.66 4.90
N SER A 140 -2.92 17.92 5.34
CA SER A 140 -3.57 18.35 6.58
C SER A 140 -5.10 18.22 6.57
N GLN A 141 -5.73 18.10 5.40
CA GLN A 141 -7.18 17.91 5.26
C GLN A 141 -7.60 16.43 5.34
N LEU A 142 -6.64 15.50 5.36
CA LEU A 142 -6.94 14.08 5.49
C LEU A 142 -7.65 13.83 6.83
N PRO A 143 -8.77 13.08 6.84
CA PRO A 143 -9.40 12.67 8.09
C PRO A 143 -8.43 11.87 8.95
N GLU A 144 -8.66 11.89 10.26
CA GLU A 144 -7.92 11.01 11.17
C GLU A 144 -8.15 9.54 10.81
N VAL A 145 -7.17 8.70 11.17
CA VAL A 145 -7.27 7.26 11.00
C VAL A 145 -8.52 6.75 11.74
N PRO A 146 -9.30 5.80 11.17
CA PRO A 146 -10.49 5.28 11.84
C PRO A 146 -10.17 4.76 13.26
N ALA A 147 -11.03 5.03 14.26
CA ALA A 147 -10.72 4.73 15.66
C ALA A 147 -10.39 3.25 15.96
N LYS A 148 -10.91 2.33 15.13
CA LYS A 148 -10.65 0.88 15.24
C LYS A 148 -9.40 0.42 14.50
N ALA A 149 -8.77 1.29 13.72
CA ALA A 149 -7.59 0.97 12.93
C ALA A 149 -6.33 1.00 13.79
N PRO A 150 -5.41 0.03 13.61
CA PRO A 150 -4.13 0.06 14.31
C PRO A 150 -3.28 1.28 13.94
N THR A 151 -2.43 1.73 14.86
CA THR A 151 -1.58 2.93 14.70
C THR A 151 -0.66 2.88 13.48
N VAL A 152 -0.22 1.69 13.05
CA VAL A 152 0.56 1.52 11.81
C VAL A 152 -0.20 2.02 10.58
N LEU A 153 -1.54 2.01 10.60
CA LEU A 153 -2.35 2.52 9.50
C LEU A 153 -2.42 4.05 9.46
N SER A 154 -2.24 4.73 10.60
CA SER A 154 -2.06 6.19 10.63
C SER A 154 -0.77 6.58 9.90
N TRP A 155 0.33 5.88 10.22
CA TRP A 155 1.59 6.03 9.50
C TRP A 155 1.43 5.75 8.01
N LEU A 156 0.78 4.63 7.64
CA LEU A 156 0.55 4.24 6.24
C LEU A 156 -0.19 5.34 5.48
N LEU A 157 -1.28 5.87 6.03
CA LEU A 157 -2.05 6.96 5.41
C LEU A 157 -1.15 8.20 5.23
N GLY A 158 -0.39 8.59 6.25
CA GLY A 158 0.49 9.76 6.21
C GLY A 158 1.64 9.67 5.20
N VAL A 159 2.19 8.47 4.94
CA VAL A 159 3.28 8.29 3.97
C VAL A 159 2.80 7.95 2.56
N CYS A 160 1.67 7.25 2.41
CA CYS A 160 1.15 6.82 1.10
C CYS A 160 0.26 7.86 0.45
N LEU A 161 -0.43 8.71 1.23
CA LEU A 161 -1.28 9.80 0.72
C LEU A 161 -0.52 11.13 0.62
N ARG A 162 0.81 11.10 0.51
CA ARG A 162 1.59 12.29 0.14
C ARG A 162 1.24 12.73 -1.26
N ARG A 163 1.10 14.04 -1.49
CA ARG A 163 0.74 14.53 -2.84
C ARG A 163 1.82 14.25 -3.86
N ASP A 164 3.06 14.62 -3.54
CA ASP A 164 4.20 14.38 -4.40
C ASP A 164 4.64 12.90 -4.28
N PRO A 165 4.61 12.13 -5.39
CA PRO A 165 4.93 10.70 -5.38
C PRO A 165 6.38 10.41 -4.98
N SER A 166 7.31 11.37 -5.10
CA SER A 166 8.71 11.18 -4.72
C SER A 166 8.92 11.03 -3.21
N PHE A 167 7.98 11.55 -2.39
CA PHE A 167 7.97 11.36 -0.94
C PHE A 167 7.25 10.08 -0.51
N ARG A 168 6.63 9.35 -1.44
CA ARG A 168 5.99 8.06 -1.14
C ARG A 168 7.03 6.94 -1.16
N PRO A 169 7.06 6.06 -0.13
CA PRO A 169 7.89 4.86 -0.17
C PRO A 169 7.46 3.92 -1.31
N SER A 170 8.28 2.92 -1.62
CA SER A 170 7.84 1.82 -2.50
C SER A 170 6.75 0.99 -1.86
N ALA A 171 5.85 0.44 -2.67
CA ALA A 171 4.82 -0.45 -2.17
C ALA A 171 5.44 -1.67 -1.46
N ARG A 172 6.62 -2.13 -1.92
CA ARG A 172 7.41 -3.16 -1.25
C ARG A 172 7.82 -2.76 0.18
N GLN A 173 8.40 -1.57 0.35
CA GLN A 173 8.77 -1.08 1.69
C GLN A 173 7.55 -0.99 2.62
N VAL A 174 6.40 -0.54 2.11
CA VAL A 174 5.17 -0.50 2.91
C VAL A 174 4.70 -1.90 3.27
N ALA A 175 4.75 -2.85 2.32
CA ALA A 175 4.40 -4.25 2.57
C ALA A 175 5.29 -4.87 3.65
N ASP A 176 6.61 -4.67 3.57
CA ASP A 176 7.58 -5.20 4.54
C ASP A 176 7.30 -4.67 5.96
N ILE A 177 6.97 -3.37 6.08
CA ILE A 177 6.61 -2.75 7.37
C ILE A 177 5.31 -3.33 7.92
N LEU A 178 4.28 -3.51 7.07
CA LEU A 178 3.02 -4.12 7.48
C LEU A 178 3.19 -5.60 7.87
N HIS A 179 3.99 -6.37 7.13
CA HIS A 179 4.31 -7.75 7.47
C HIS A 179 5.04 -7.82 8.80
N THR A 180 6.05 -6.99 9.01
CA THR A 180 6.78 -6.90 10.28
C THR A 180 5.84 -6.56 11.43
N TRP A 181 4.96 -5.57 11.25
CA TRP A 181 3.96 -5.22 12.25
C TRP A 181 3.02 -6.40 12.57
N CYS A 182 2.51 -7.10 11.55
CA CYS A 182 1.66 -8.28 11.72
C CYS A 182 2.38 -9.41 12.49
N LEU A 183 3.64 -9.67 12.16
CA LEU A 183 4.47 -10.68 12.85
C LEU A 183 4.68 -10.31 14.32
N LEU A 184 4.97 -9.03 14.62
CA LEU A 184 5.10 -8.54 15.99
C LEU A 184 3.78 -8.68 16.76
N GLN A 185 2.64 -8.37 16.14
CA GLN A 185 1.33 -8.57 16.78
C GLN A 185 1.03 -10.05 17.04
N LEU A 186 1.40 -10.93 16.12
CA LEU A 186 1.24 -12.37 16.29
C LEU A 186 2.14 -12.88 17.44
N LEU A 187 3.40 -12.47 17.47
CA LEU A 187 4.34 -12.83 18.52
C LEU A 187 3.83 -12.38 19.90
N LYS A 188 3.29 -11.16 20.00
CA LYS A 188 2.67 -10.64 21.23
C LYS A 188 1.51 -11.50 21.73
N ARG A 189 0.77 -12.14 20.84
CA ARG A 189 -0.36 -13.01 21.20
C ARG A 189 0.09 -14.40 21.63
N ILE A 190 1.24 -14.86 21.15
CA ILE A 190 1.76 -16.21 21.41
C ILE A 190 2.60 -16.22 22.69
N LEU A 191 3.40 -15.18 22.92
CA LEU A 191 4.28 -15.11 24.08
C LEU A 191 3.46 -14.82 25.36
N PRO A 192 3.57 -15.66 26.41
CA PRO A 192 2.88 -15.43 27.67
C PRO A 192 3.57 -14.33 28.51
N GLY A 193 2.76 -13.54 29.21
CA GLY A 193 3.24 -12.55 30.18
C GLY A 193 4.11 -11.44 29.59
N ASP A 194 5.17 -11.05 30.30
CA ASP A 194 6.07 -9.96 29.91
C ASP A 194 7.17 -10.40 28.92
N GLN A 195 7.23 -11.67 28.49
CA GLN A 195 8.28 -12.17 27.58
C GLN A 195 8.33 -11.42 26.25
N TYR A 196 7.21 -10.85 25.79
CA TYR A 196 7.21 -9.97 24.62
C TYR A 196 8.12 -8.74 24.82
N LYS A 197 8.14 -8.16 26.03
CA LYS A 197 9.03 -7.04 26.39
C LYS A 197 10.47 -7.46 26.59
N ASP A 198 10.78 -8.75 26.68
CA ASP A 198 12.16 -9.24 26.77
C ASP A 198 12.71 -9.59 25.38
N VAL A 199 11.84 -10.00 24.46
CA VAL A 199 12.21 -10.38 23.09
C VAL A 199 12.26 -9.18 22.13
N VAL A 200 11.48 -8.12 22.38
CA VAL A 200 11.21 -7.07 21.37
C VAL A 200 11.93 -5.70 21.56
N PRO A 201 12.27 -5.16 22.74
CA PRO A 201 12.95 -3.85 22.83
C PRO A 201 14.48 -4.03 22.83
N ARG A 202 15.26 -3.29 22.02
CA ARG A 202 15.55 -1.84 22.17
C ARG A 202 15.83 -1.09 20.85
N ILE A 203 14.90 -1.04 19.90
CA ILE A 203 15.01 -0.05 18.81
C ILE A 203 14.18 1.17 19.24
N PRO A 204 14.80 2.31 19.61
CA PRO A 204 14.03 3.50 19.94
C PRO A 204 13.22 3.90 18.70
N PRO A 205 11.94 4.30 18.85
CA PRO A 205 11.19 4.85 17.74
C PRO A 205 11.99 6.03 17.19
N PRO A 206 12.16 6.17 15.86
CA PRO A 206 12.81 7.35 15.33
C PRO A 206 12.07 8.59 15.83
N PRO A 207 12.78 9.63 16.32
CA PRO A 207 12.17 10.87 16.76
C PRO A 207 11.19 11.38 15.70
N LEU A 208 10.04 11.95 16.10
CA LEU A 208 9.05 12.49 15.13
C LEU A 208 9.67 13.47 14.12
N SER A 209 10.72 14.20 14.52
CA SER A 209 11.53 15.07 13.66
C SER A 209 12.29 14.32 12.54
N THR A 210 12.57 13.02 12.72
CA THR A 210 13.22 12.14 11.75
C THR A 210 12.22 11.55 10.75
N MET A 211 10.97 11.33 11.15
CA MET A 211 9.93 10.79 10.24
C MET A 211 9.53 11.76 9.12
N LEU A 212 9.69 13.07 9.33
CA LEU A 212 9.46 14.10 8.30
C LEU A 212 10.69 14.36 7.42
N THR A 213 11.87 13.83 7.78
CA THR A 213 13.16 14.21 7.18
C THR A 213 13.98 13.01 6.69
N LEU A 214 13.37 11.82 6.53
CA LEU A 214 14.05 10.70 5.88
C LEU A 214 14.12 10.96 4.37
N LYS A 215 15.17 11.68 3.93
CA LYS A 215 15.69 11.49 2.58
C LYS A 215 16.01 10.00 2.43
N ILE A 216 15.32 9.36 1.48
CA ILE A 216 15.26 7.91 1.25
C ILE A 216 16.63 7.26 0.96
N SER A 217 17.73 8.02 0.90
CA SER A 217 19.08 7.54 0.59
C SER A 217 19.87 6.95 1.75
N GLN A 218 19.36 6.90 3.00
CA GLN A 218 20.17 6.46 4.16
C GLN A 218 19.71 5.20 4.90
N LEU A 219 18.67 4.49 4.45
CA LEU A 219 18.34 3.16 4.96
C LEU A 219 19.04 2.07 4.15
N GLN A 220 20.37 2.09 4.15
CA GLN A 220 21.20 0.96 3.74
C GLN A 220 21.58 0.16 4.98
N ILE A 221 20.58 -0.43 5.64
CA ILE A 221 20.83 -1.39 6.71
C ILE A 221 21.21 -2.70 6.02
N GLY A 222 22.51 -3.00 6.03
CA GLY A 222 23.02 -4.31 5.66
C GLY A 222 22.45 -5.37 6.60
N LEU A 223 21.41 -6.08 6.15
CA LEU A 223 20.98 -7.32 6.78
C LEU A 223 21.63 -8.49 6.03
N PRO A 224 22.36 -9.37 6.74
CA PRO A 224 22.93 -10.56 6.13
C PRO A 224 21.82 -11.52 5.69
N HIS A 225 22.13 -12.31 4.67
CA HIS A 225 21.29 -13.31 4.02
C HIS A 225 20.38 -14.15 4.94
N LYS A 226 19.18 -14.48 4.42
CA LYS A 226 18.18 -15.49 4.87
C LYS A 226 17.25 -14.96 5.98
N VAL A 227 15.92 -14.98 5.85
CA VAL A 227 15.06 -16.14 5.57
C VAL A 227 13.90 -15.75 4.64
N PHE A 228 13.85 -16.37 3.46
CA PHE A 228 12.63 -16.44 2.67
C PHE A 228 11.78 -17.59 3.22
N VAL A 229 10.59 -17.30 3.72
CA VAL A 229 9.52 -18.31 3.77
C VAL A 229 8.60 -17.99 2.61
N LEU A 230 8.93 -18.54 1.45
CA LEU A 230 8.01 -18.69 0.33
C LEU A 230 6.98 -19.75 0.77
N PHE A 231 5.72 -19.35 0.90
CA PHE A 231 4.64 -20.32 0.83
C PHE A 231 4.22 -20.37 -0.64
N GLU A 232 4.50 -21.50 -1.28
CA GLU A 232 3.91 -21.93 -2.56
C GLU A 232 2.37 -21.97 -2.49
#